data_AF-A0A818XU00-F1
#
_entry.id   AF-A0A818XU00-F1
#
_cell.length_a   1.000
_cell.length_b   1.000
_cell.length_c   1.000
_cell.angle_alpha   90.00
_cell.angle_beta   90.00
_cell.angle_gamma   90.00
#
_symmetry.space_group_name_H-M   'P 1'
#
loop_
_entity.id
_entity.type
_entity.pdbx_description
1 polymer ?
#
loop_
_entity_poly.entity_id
_entity_poly.type
_entity_poly.pdbx_seq_one_letter_code
_entity_poly.pdbx_strand_id
1 'polypeptide(L)'
;MASDSGADDSDEFFDAEDTNQYVVGIHRDLVKSWNDIAKKKYGRTKLPAQTVDRSQIGVWSMLKQCIGKELYRMTMPVVFNEPLSMLQRFAECVQYAYLLDKADESIDPIVRMQCVAAFAASTFSSNLDRIAKPFNPLLGETYEFVHHDLPFRYTSEQVSHHPPITAFICEPKDGGNQWKYYGSILPDARFSMTSMQIDPKGSLVLELNR
;
A
#
# COMPACT_ATOMS: atom_id res chain seq x y z
N MET A 1 21.46 -35.30 41.25
CA MET A 1 20.47 -34.35 41.79
C MET A 1 21.06 -32.97 41.59
N ALA A 2 20.59 -32.27 40.56
CA ALA A 2 21.00 -30.90 40.25
C ALA A 2 20.12 -29.96 41.10
N SER A 3 20.74 -29.04 41.82
CA SER A 3 20.05 -27.90 42.45
C SER A 3 20.34 -26.68 41.60
N ASP A 4 19.30 -26.27 40.90
CA ASP A 4 19.14 -25.11 40.04
C ASP A 4 19.30 -23.80 40.84
N SER A 5 20.22 -22.92 40.42
CA SER A 5 20.31 -21.56 40.93
C SER A 5 19.80 -20.62 39.83
N GLY A 6 18.52 -20.27 39.94
CA GLY A 6 17.84 -19.36 39.02
C GLY A 6 18.52 -18.00 38.97
N ALA A 7 18.87 -17.57 37.76
CA ALA A 7 19.24 -16.20 37.46
C ALA A 7 17.96 -15.35 37.43
N ASP A 8 18.00 -14.25 38.17
CA ASP A 8 16.96 -13.23 38.26
C ASP A 8 17.07 -12.34 37.01
N ASP A 9 16.42 -12.75 35.91
CA ASP A 9 16.18 -11.89 34.74
C ASP A 9 14.95 -11.02 35.08
N SER A 10 15.20 -9.89 35.72
CA SER A 10 14.21 -8.81 35.77
C SER A 10 14.10 -8.22 34.37
N ASP A 11 13.09 -8.65 33.62
CA ASP A 11 12.63 -7.99 32.41
C ASP A 11 12.34 -6.51 32.74
N GLU A 12 13.24 -5.60 32.35
CA GLU A 12 12.97 -4.16 32.34
C GLU A 12 11.85 -3.90 31.33
N PHE A 13 10.63 -3.93 31.83
CA PHE A 13 9.44 -3.45 31.14
C PHE A 13 9.64 -1.96 30.90
N PHE A 14 9.92 -1.59 29.65
CA PHE A 14 10.02 -0.19 29.23
C PHE A 14 8.65 0.48 29.42
N ASP A 15 8.49 1.23 30.51
CA ASP A 15 7.28 2.01 30.77
C ASP A 15 7.10 3.06 29.68
N ALA A 16 6.01 2.98 28.93
CA ALA A 16 5.69 3.86 27.81
C ALA A 16 5.34 5.30 28.23
N GLU A 17 5.36 5.61 29.53
CA GLU A 17 4.86 6.87 30.08
C GLU A 17 5.76 8.09 29.76
N ASP A 18 7.07 7.89 29.52
CA ASP A 18 8.01 8.99 29.22
C ASP A 18 8.10 9.39 27.73
N THR A 19 7.37 8.70 26.83
CA THR A 19 7.40 9.04 25.39
C THR A 19 6.56 10.27 25.03
N ASN A 20 5.73 10.77 25.94
CA ASN A 20 4.79 11.86 25.68
C ASN A 20 5.45 13.23 25.42
N GLN A 21 6.75 13.39 25.67
CA GLN A 21 7.47 14.64 25.42
C GLN A 21 8.05 14.75 24.00
N TYR A 22 8.29 13.61 23.32
CA TYR A 22 8.79 13.57 21.95
C TYR A 22 7.71 13.33 20.90
N VAL A 23 6.51 12.92 21.33
CA VAL A 23 5.32 12.87 20.50
C VAL A 23 4.68 14.27 20.51
N VAL A 24 4.03 14.67 19.42
CA VAL A 24 3.13 15.85 19.34
C VAL A 24 3.76 17.21 18.93
N GLY A 25 4.72 17.24 18.02
CA GLY A 25 4.99 18.44 17.19
C GLY A 25 4.30 18.37 15.82
N ILE A 26 4.47 17.23 15.14
CA ILE A 26 4.28 17.13 13.68
C ILE A 26 2.86 16.67 13.28
N HIS A 27 2.10 16.10 14.23
CA HIS A 27 0.78 15.54 13.94
C HIS A 27 -0.25 16.60 13.48
N ARG A 28 -0.25 17.82 14.04
CA ARG A 28 -1.29 18.82 13.70
C ARG A 28 -1.18 19.31 12.25
N ASP A 29 0.02 19.61 11.78
CA ASP A 29 0.22 20.18 10.45
C ASP A 29 0.15 19.11 9.35
N LEU A 30 0.55 17.87 9.66
CA LEU A 30 0.28 16.71 8.80
C LEU A 30 -1.23 16.48 8.64
N VAL A 31 -1.98 16.42 9.75
CA VAL A 31 -3.42 16.15 9.74
C VAL A 31 -4.23 17.28 9.11
N LYS A 32 -3.86 18.55 9.33
CA LYS A 32 -4.50 19.69 8.64
C LYS A 32 -4.32 19.61 7.13
N SER A 33 -3.08 19.40 6.68
CA SER A 33 -2.75 19.25 5.26
C SER A 33 -3.53 18.11 4.61
N TRP A 34 -3.68 16.98 5.31
CA TRP A 34 -4.52 15.89 4.80
C TRP A 34 -5.99 16.28 4.68
N ASN A 35 -6.56 16.89 5.72
CA ASN A 35 -7.98 17.28 5.71
C ASN A 35 -8.30 18.21 4.53
N ASP A 36 -7.37 19.09 4.16
CA ASP A 36 -7.59 20.01 3.04
C ASP A 36 -7.47 19.31 1.67
N ILE A 37 -6.57 18.33 1.54
CA ILE A 37 -6.49 17.47 0.34
C ILE A 37 -7.70 16.53 0.25
N ALA A 38 -8.10 15.92 1.36
CA ALA A 38 -9.19 14.93 1.42
C ALA A 38 -10.58 15.55 1.20
N LYS A 39 -10.76 16.83 1.55
CA LYS A 39 -12.00 17.58 1.23
C LYS A 39 -12.16 17.80 -0.27
N LYS A 40 -11.07 17.88 -1.03
CA LYS A 40 -11.13 18.01 -2.49
C LYS A 40 -11.51 16.66 -3.09
N LYS A 41 -12.70 16.60 -3.70
CA LYS A 41 -13.14 15.44 -4.46
C LYS A 41 -12.60 15.53 -5.88
N TYR A 42 -11.85 14.54 -6.30
CA TYR A 42 -11.28 14.46 -7.64
C TYR A 42 -12.01 13.43 -8.50
N GLY A 43 -12.32 13.79 -9.74
CA GLY A 43 -12.94 12.87 -10.71
C GLY A 43 -14.35 12.40 -10.31
N ARG A 44 -14.71 11.20 -10.77
CA ARG A 44 -16.04 10.61 -10.52
C ARG A 44 -16.20 10.20 -9.05
N THR A 45 -17.35 10.54 -8.47
CA THR A 45 -17.68 10.21 -7.06
C THR A 45 -18.54 8.95 -6.91
N LYS A 46 -19.00 8.37 -8.03
CA LYS A 46 -19.78 7.13 -8.07
C LYS A 46 -19.54 6.37 -9.37
N LEU A 47 -19.75 5.05 -9.31
CA LEU A 47 -19.78 4.19 -10.50
C LEU A 47 -21.20 4.20 -11.12
N PRO A 48 -21.34 3.84 -12.41
CA PRO A 48 -22.65 3.78 -13.08
C PRO A 48 -23.61 2.73 -12.50
N ALA A 49 -23.08 1.69 -11.85
CA ALA A 49 -23.85 0.58 -11.29
C ALA A 49 -23.32 0.19 -9.91
N GLN A 50 -24.20 -0.42 -9.11
CA GLN A 50 -23.81 -1.04 -7.84
C GLN A 50 -23.02 -2.34 -8.09
N THR A 51 -22.14 -2.68 -7.15
CA THR A 51 -21.43 -3.96 -7.19
C THR A 51 -22.42 -5.12 -6.99
N VAL A 52 -22.10 -6.28 -7.55
CA VAL A 52 -22.86 -7.51 -7.30
C VAL A 52 -22.73 -7.90 -5.83
N ASP A 53 -23.82 -8.35 -5.21
CA ASP A 53 -23.81 -8.91 -3.86
C ASP A 53 -23.06 -10.25 -3.86
N ARG A 54 -21.87 -10.26 -3.25
CA ARG A 54 -20.96 -11.41 -3.21
C ARG A 54 -21.32 -12.41 -2.12
N SER A 55 -22.19 -12.06 -1.18
CA SER A 55 -22.63 -12.96 -0.11
C SER A 55 -23.39 -14.19 -0.64
N GLN A 56 -23.99 -14.05 -1.82
CA GLN A 56 -24.74 -15.10 -2.51
C GLN A 56 -23.85 -16.02 -3.36
N ILE A 57 -22.59 -15.66 -3.56
CA ILE A 57 -21.66 -16.42 -4.40
C ILE A 57 -20.81 -17.28 -3.47
N GLY A 58 -20.84 -18.60 -3.64
CA GLY A 58 -20.09 -19.53 -2.81
C GLY A 58 -18.57 -19.43 -3.02
N VAL A 59 -17.93 -18.39 -2.47
CA VAL A 59 -16.50 -18.13 -2.52
C VAL A 59 -15.72 -19.39 -2.13
N TRP A 60 -16.20 -20.09 -1.09
CA TRP A 60 -15.63 -21.34 -0.60
C TRP A 60 -15.56 -22.45 -1.65
N SER A 61 -16.58 -22.59 -2.49
CA SER A 61 -16.66 -23.65 -3.51
C SER A 61 -15.56 -23.52 -4.57
N MET A 62 -15.17 -22.28 -4.89
CA MET A 62 -14.07 -22.01 -5.80
C MET A 62 -12.71 -22.05 -5.10
N LEU A 63 -12.61 -21.48 -3.90
CA LEU A 63 -11.37 -21.48 -3.12
C LEU A 63 -10.87 -22.90 -2.83
N LYS A 64 -11.78 -23.87 -2.65
CA LYS A 64 -11.43 -25.30 -2.58
C LYS A 64 -10.62 -25.79 -3.78
N GLN A 65 -10.91 -25.28 -4.99
CA GLN A 65 -10.19 -25.65 -6.21
C GLN A 65 -8.80 -24.99 -6.31
N CYS A 66 -8.57 -23.95 -5.50
CA CYS A 66 -7.32 -23.18 -5.44
C CYS A 66 -6.36 -23.65 -4.33
N ILE A 67 -6.75 -24.61 -3.48
CA ILE A 67 -5.90 -25.12 -2.40
C ILE A 67 -4.60 -25.70 -2.99
N GLY A 68 -3.46 -25.15 -2.55
CA GLY A 68 -2.12 -25.60 -2.97
C GLY A 68 -1.65 -25.11 -4.35
N LYS A 69 -2.40 -24.23 -5.02
CA LYS A 69 -2.03 -23.65 -6.32
C LYS A 69 -1.75 -22.15 -6.21
N GLU A 70 -0.94 -21.63 -7.13
CA GLU A 70 -0.71 -20.19 -7.27
C GLU A 70 -1.96 -19.50 -7.86
N LEU A 71 -2.51 -18.53 -7.12
CA LEU A 71 -3.79 -17.86 -7.45
C LEU A 71 -3.78 -17.09 -8.78
N TYR A 72 -2.61 -16.69 -9.27
CA TYR A 72 -2.49 -15.97 -10.55
C TYR A 72 -2.64 -16.88 -11.77
N ARG A 73 -2.50 -18.21 -11.61
CA ARG A 73 -2.68 -19.21 -12.69
C ARG A 73 -4.13 -19.71 -12.81
N MET A 74 -5.02 -19.30 -11.91
CA MET A 74 -6.42 -19.72 -11.88
C MET A 74 -7.33 -18.65 -12.48
N THR A 75 -8.22 -19.05 -13.39
CA THR A 75 -9.28 -18.19 -13.93
C THR A 75 -10.39 -18.04 -12.89
N MET A 76 -10.44 -16.89 -12.23
CA MET A 76 -11.54 -16.52 -11.33
C MET A 76 -12.69 -15.93 -12.16
N PRO A 77 -13.96 -16.28 -11.88
CA PRO A 77 -15.10 -15.59 -12.47
C PRO A 77 -15.04 -14.09 -12.19
N VAL A 78 -15.39 -13.28 -13.19
CA VAL A 78 -15.29 -11.81 -13.13
C VAL A 78 -16.03 -11.18 -11.95
N VAL A 79 -17.07 -11.84 -11.43
CA VAL A 79 -17.82 -11.42 -10.24
C VAL A 79 -16.96 -11.34 -8.96
N PHE A 80 -15.80 -12.00 -8.94
CA PHE A 80 -14.82 -11.92 -7.87
C PHE A 80 -13.81 -10.79 -8.06
N ASN A 81 -13.79 -10.16 -9.23
CA ASN A 81 -12.90 -9.05 -9.52
C ASN A 81 -13.51 -7.73 -9.06
N GLU A 82 -12.66 -6.82 -8.56
CA GLU A 82 -13.01 -5.40 -8.49
C GLU A 82 -12.72 -4.75 -9.84
N PRO A 83 -13.42 -3.65 -10.20
CA PRO A 83 -13.27 -3.00 -11.51
C PRO A 83 -12.00 -2.13 -11.58
N LEU A 84 -10.87 -2.67 -11.12
CA LEU A 84 -9.55 -2.05 -11.17
C LEU A 84 -8.50 -3.06 -11.61
N SER A 85 -7.59 -2.62 -12.46
CA SER A 85 -6.34 -3.33 -12.76
C SER A 85 -5.41 -3.28 -11.55
N MET A 86 -4.54 -4.28 -11.40
CA MET A 86 -3.51 -4.28 -10.35
C MET A 86 -2.60 -3.05 -10.46
N LEU A 87 -2.36 -2.55 -11.68
CA LEU A 87 -1.63 -1.30 -11.91
C LEU A 87 -2.30 -0.10 -11.22
N GLN A 88 -3.63 -0.05 -11.25
CA GLN A 88 -4.42 0.99 -10.61
C GLN A 88 -4.43 0.82 -9.09
N ARG A 89 -4.41 -0.42 -8.58
CA ARG A 89 -4.29 -0.67 -7.13
C ARG A 89 -2.98 -0.15 -6.57
N PHE A 90 -1.88 -0.32 -7.28
CA PHE A 90 -0.60 0.24 -6.85
C PHE A 90 -0.57 1.78 -6.89
N ALA A 91 -1.34 2.41 -7.78
CA ALA A 91 -1.48 3.86 -7.77
C ALA A 91 -2.19 4.39 -6.51
N GLU A 92 -3.02 3.58 -5.86
CA GLU A 92 -3.65 3.97 -4.59
C GLU A 92 -2.63 4.02 -3.44
N CYS A 93 -1.53 3.26 -3.50
CA CYS A 93 -0.48 3.31 -2.48
C CYS A 93 0.19 4.69 -2.40
N VAL A 94 0.14 5.49 -3.48
CA VAL A 94 0.69 6.85 -3.50
C VAL A 94 -0.34 7.93 -3.21
N GLN A 95 -1.55 7.58 -2.73
CA GLN A 95 -2.59 8.54 -2.37
C GLN A 95 -2.10 9.62 -1.39
N TYR A 96 -1.19 9.26 -0.48
CA TYR A 96 -0.65 10.14 0.55
C TYR A 96 0.75 10.66 0.21
N ALA A 97 1.13 10.74 -1.07
CA ALA A 97 2.45 11.18 -1.51
C ALA A 97 2.83 12.61 -1.06
N TYR A 98 1.88 13.45 -0.64
CA TYR A 98 2.19 14.74 0.01
C TYR A 98 3.06 14.59 1.28
N LEU A 99 3.05 13.41 1.92
CA LEU A 99 3.96 13.10 3.02
C LEU A 99 5.42 13.03 2.56
N LEU A 100 5.65 12.64 1.30
CA LEU A 100 6.98 12.61 0.69
C LEU A 100 7.47 14.03 0.38
N ASP A 101 6.59 14.93 -0.07
CA ASP A 101 6.92 16.36 -0.21
C ASP A 101 7.44 16.92 1.11
N LYS A 102 6.71 16.69 2.21
CA LYS A 102 7.11 17.14 3.55
C LYS A 102 8.39 16.47 4.04
N ALA A 103 8.60 15.20 3.70
CA ALA A 103 9.83 14.51 4.03
C ALA A 103 11.03 15.14 3.30
N ASP A 104 10.87 15.54 2.05
CA ASP A 104 11.90 16.18 1.23
C ASP A 104 12.26 17.58 1.78
N GLU A 105 11.24 18.39 2.07
CA GLU A 105 11.34 19.75 2.63
C GLU A 105 11.97 19.78 4.04
N SER A 106 11.73 18.76 4.87
CA SER A 106 12.13 18.77 6.29
C SER A 106 13.64 18.70 6.48
N ILE A 107 14.30 19.72 7.03
CA ILE A 107 15.74 19.65 7.35
C ILE A 107 16.09 18.60 8.42
N ASP A 108 15.18 18.33 9.36
CA ASP A 108 15.39 17.41 10.46
C ASP A 108 15.23 15.94 10.00
N PRO A 109 16.24 15.07 10.19
CA PRO A 109 16.16 13.66 9.82
C PRO A 109 15.09 12.86 10.59
N ILE A 110 14.75 13.24 11.82
CA ILE A 110 13.71 12.55 12.62
C ILE A 110 12.34 12.83 12.02
N VAL A 111 12.04 14.10 11.75
CA VAL A 111 10.77 14.52 11.10
C VAL A 111 10.62 13.89 9.72
N ARG A 112 11.71 13.81 8.96
CA ARG A 112 11.76 13.10 7.68
C ARG A 112 11.35 11.64 7.83
N MET A 113 11.99 10.92 8.76
CA MET A 113 11.67 9.51 9.00
C MET A 113 10.23 9.32 9.46
N GLN A 114 9.68 10.21 10.28
CA GLN A 114 8.27 10.16 10.68
C GLN A 114 7.33 10.30 9.49
N CYS A 115 7.61 11.22 8.55
CA CYS A 115 6.82 11.39 7.34
C CYS A 115 6.90 10.14 6.44
N VAL A 116 8.10 9.57 6.26
CA VAL A 116 8.31 8.33 5.50
C VAL A 116 7.58 7.14 6.13
N ALA A 117 7.65 7.00 7.45
CA ALA A 117 6.95 5.94 8.17
C ALA A 117 5.42 6.09 8.07
N ALA A 118 4.91 7.32 8.21
CA ALA A 118 3.49 7.61 8.01
C ALA A 118 3.05 7.29 6.58
N PHE A 119 3.86 7.64 5.57
CA PHE A 119 3.60 7.29 4.18
C PHE A 119 3.55 5.78 3.99
N ALA A 120 4.55 5.04 4.48
CA ALA A 120 4.59 3.58 4.38
C ALA A 120 3.35 2.92 5.01
N ALA A 121 2.94 3.35 6.21
CA ALA A 121 1.74 2.86 6.87
C ALA A 121 0.45 3.21 6.11
N SER A 122 0.39 4.40 5.50
CA SER A 122 -0.81 4.86 4.78
C SER A 122 -1.17 3.99 3.57
N THR A 123 -0.19 3.29 2.98
CA THR A 123 -0.40 2.40 1.82
C THR A 123 -1.39 1.27 2.10
N PHE A 124 -1.57 0.87 3.36
CA PHE A 124 -2.52 -0.17 3.76
C PHE A 124 -3.96 0.34 3.93
N SER A 125 -4.15 1.66 4.03
CA SER A 125 -5.47 2.25 4.32
C SER A 125 -6.52 1.94 3.25
N SER A 126 -6.11 1.73 1.99
CA SER A 126 -7.01 1.45 0.88
C SER A 126 -7.45 -0.01 0.77
N ASN A 127 -6.98 -0.90 1.66
CA ASN A 127 -7.29 -2.34 1.61
C ASN A 127 -8.49 -2.76 2.47
N LEU A 128 -8.92 -1.91 3.40
CA LEU A 128 -10.06 -2.21 4.27
C LEU A 128 -11.32 -2.51 3.42
N ASP A 129 -12.03 -3.58 3.77
CA ASP A 129 -13.25 -4.05 3.10
C ASP A 129 -13.13 -4.42 1.61
N ARG A 130 -11.90 -4.54 1.07
CA ARG A 130 -11.67 -4.93 -0.33
C ARG A 130 -11.17 -6.37 -0.44
N ILE A 131 -12.14 -7.28 -0.42
CA ILE A 131 -11.92 -8.73 -0.53
C ILE A 131 -11.80 -9.18 -2.00
N ALA A 132 -12.17 -8.32 -2.95
CA ALA A 132 -12.18 -8.59 -4.37
C ALA A 132 -10.77 -8.57 -4.99
N LYS A 133 -10.52 -9.46 -5.96
CA LYS A 133 -9.23 -9.53 -6.67
C LYS A 133 -9.17 -8.42 -7.73
N PRO A 134 -8.09 -7.62 -7.85
CA PRO A 134 -7.93 -6.77 -9.02
C PRO A 134 -7.74 -7.60 -10.29
N PHE A 135 -8.01 -7.00 -11.45
CA PHE A 135 -7.67 -7.62 -12.73
C PHE A 135 -6.16 -7.82 -12.83
N ASN A 136 -5.75 -9.02 -13.26
CA ASN A 136 -4.36 -9.30 -13.58
C ASN A 136 -4.00 -8.55 -14.86
N PRO A 137 -3.03 -7.63 -14.85
CA PRO A 137 -2.72 -6.83 -16.03
C PRO A 137 -2.18 -7.70 -17.17
N LEU A 138 -2.45 -7.29 -18.40
CA LEU A 138 -1.80 -7.89 -19.57
C LEU A 138 -0.30 -7.55 -19.57
N LEU A 139 0.53 -8.40 -20.19
CA LEU A 139 1.94 -8.06 -20.40
C LEU A 139 2.05 -6.77 -21.23
N GLY A 140 2.80 -5.79 -20.74
CA GLY A 140 2.92 -4.47 -21.37
C GLY A 140 1.70 -3.56 -21.17
N GLU A 141 0.70 -3.95 -20.38
CA GLU A 141 -0.34 -3.02 -19.93
C GLU A 141 0.33 -1.90 -19.11
N THR A 142 -0.10 -0.67 -19.34
CA THR A 142 0.39 0.52 -18.65
C THR A 142 -0.76 1.26 -17.96
N TYR A 143 -0.43 1.99 -16.90
CA TYR A 143 -1.34 2.91 -16.25
C TYR A 143 -0.60 4.18 -15.86
N GLU A 144 -1.17 5.34 -16.17
CA GLU A 144 -0.70 6.63 -15.72
C GLU A 144 -1.77 7.33 -14.86
N PHE A 145 -1.32 8.09 -13.88
CA PHE A 145 -2.19 8.92 -13.08
C PHE A 145 -1.53 10.26 -12.78
N VAL A 146 -2.15 11.32 -13.31
CA VAL A 146 -1.76 12.71 -13.08
C VAL A 146 -3.01 13.50 -12.77
N HIS A 147 -2.98 14.28 -11.70
CA HIS A 147 -4.08 15.16 -11.33
C HIS A 147 -3.57 16.58 -11.07
N HIS A 148 -4.29 17.59 -11.54
CA HIS A 148 -3.87 18.98 -11.44
C HIS A 148 -3.73 19.45 -9.97
N ASP A 149 -4.60 19.02 -9.07
CA ASP A 149 -4.54 19.33 -7.64
C ASP A 149 -3.57 18.47 -6.81
N LEU A 150 -3.02 17.38 -7.37
CA LEU A 150 -2.12 16.50 -6.64
C LEU A 150 -0.66 16.84 -6.96
N PRO A 151 0.27 16.76 -5.98
CA PRO A 151 1.64 17.19 -6.16
C PRO A 151 2.54 16.17 -6.88
N PHE A 152 1.98 15.07 -7.37
CA PHE A 152 2.73 13.95 -7.95
C PHE A 152 2.16 13.50 -9.29
N ARG A 153 3.00 12.79 -10.04
CA ARG A 153 2.63 11.96 -11.20
C ARG A 153 3.02 10.52 -10.92
N TYR A 154 2.20 9.58 -11.40
CA TYR A 154 2.42 8.14 -11.25
C TYR A 154 2.35 7.45 -12.60
N THR A 155 3.23 6.46 -12.80
CA THR A 155 3.23 5.59 -13.97
C THR A 155 3.58 4.16 -13.56
N SER A 156 2.92 3.17 -14.13
CA SER A 156 3.25 1.76 -13.95
C SER A 156 3.05 0.93 -15.21
N GLU A 157 3.77 -0.20 -15.26
CA GLU A 157 3.76 -1.15 -16.36
C GLU A 157 3.81 -2.58 -15.81
N GLN A 158 3.08 -3.48 -16.45
CA GLN A 158 3.23 -4.92 -16.24
C GLN A 158 4.42 -5.45 -17.04
N VAL A 159 5.60 -5.51 -16.41
CA VAL A 159 6.87 -5.88 -17.06
C VAL A 159 7.09 -7.39 -17.18
N SER A 160 6.30 -8.20 -16.48
CA SER A 160 6.32 -9.66 -16.60
C SER A 160 4.95 -10.25 -16.29
N HIS A 161 4.57 -11.33 -16.97
CA HIS A 161 3.30 -12.03 -16.74
C HIS A 161 3.46 -13.34 -15.95
N HIS A 162 4.62 -14.01 -16.09
CA HIS A 162 4.94 -15.26 -15.41
C HIS A 162 6.39 -15.23 -14.90
N PRO A 163 6.62 -14.76 -13.65
CA PRO A 163 5.63 -14.33 -12.65
C PRO A 163 5.06 -12.92 -12.93
N PRO A 164 3.88 -12.55 -12.39
CA PRO A 164 3.25 -11.25 -12.63
C PRO A 164 3.96 -10.13 -11.86
N ILE A 165 4.86 -9.39 -12.53
CA ILE A 165 5.61 -8.28 -11.94
C ILE A 165 5.08 -6.97 -12.50
N THR A 166 4.69 -6.07 -11.60
CA THR A 166 4.38 -4.67 -11.92
C THR A 166 5.57 -3.79 -11.51
N ALA A 167 6.08 -2.98 -12.43
CA ALA A 167 7.01 -1.90 -12.12
C ALA A 167 6.26 -0.57 -12.06
N PHE A 168 6.67 0.34 -11.17
CA PHE A 168 6.07 1.66 -11.06
C PHE A 168 7.10 2.74 -10.71
N ILE A 169 6.75 3.97 -11.01
CA ILE A 169 7.46 5.18 -10.60
C ILE A 169 6.45 6.28 -10.24
N CYS A 170 6.75 6.99 -9.16
CA CYS A 170 6.02 8.13 -8.66
C CYS A 170 7.01 9.26 -8.38
N GLU A 171 6.74 10.43 -8.93
CA GLU A 171 7.62 11.59 -8.85
C GLU A 171 6.79 12.85 -8.56
N PRO A 172 7.36 13.88 -7.93
CA PRO A 172 6.73 15.17 -7.82
C PRO A 172 6.44 15.72 -9.21
N LYS A 173 5.28 16.36 -9.34
CA LYS A 173 4.83 16.95 -10.61
C LYS A 173 5.57 18.26 -10.91
N ASP A 174 5.92 18.99 -9.85
CA ASP A 174 6.55 20.31 -9.92
C ASP A 174 8.01 20.20 -9.46
N GLY A 175 8.92 20.94 -10.09
CA GLY A 175 10.37 20.86 -9.84
C GLY A 175 10.84 21.42 -8.48
N GLY A 176 9.93 21.71 -7.55
CA GLY A 176 10.26 22.18 -6.20
C GLY A 176 10.81 21.07 -5.31
N ASN A 177 10.25 19.87 -5.43
CA ASN A 177 10.70 18.67 -4.72
C ASN A 177 11.42 17.73 -5.68
N GLN A 178 12.31 16.89 -5.16
CA GLN A 178 13.21 16.03 -5.94
C GLN A 178 13.15 14.56 -5.50
N TRP A 179 12.20 14.20 -4.63
CA TRP A 179 12.00 12.81 -4.22
C TRP A 179 11.57 11.91 -5.38
N LYS A 180 11.90 10.62 -5.31
CA LYS A 180 11.41 9.60 -6.24
C LYS A 180 11.00 8.36 -5.48
N TYR A 181 9.80 7.86 -5.75
CA TYR A 181 9.32 6.62 -5.18
C TYR A 181 9.03 5.62 -6.30
N TYR A 182 9.82 4.55 -6.36
CA TYR A 182 9.73 3.59 -7.45
C TYR A 182 10.03 2.18 -6.98
N GLY A 183 9.71 1.21 -7.82
CA GLY A 183 9.96 -0.18 -7.47
C GLY A 183 9.30 -1.16 -8.41
N SER A 184 9.40 -2.43 -8.04
CA SER A 184 8.71 -3.52 -8.71
C SER A 184 8.13 -4.46 -7.68
N ILE A 185 6.89 -4.89 -7.88
CA ILE A 185 6.16 -5.75 -6.95
C ILE A 185 5.64 -6.97 -7.69
N LEU A 186 5.85 -8.13 -7.08
CA LEU A 186 5.25 -9.42 -7.37
C LEU A 186 4.34 -9.79 -6.19
N PRO A 187 3.01 -9.72 -6.33
CA PRO A 187 2.11 -10.22 -5.31
C PRO A 187 2.08 -11.74 -5.32
N ASP A 188 2.78 -12.36 -4.37
CA ASP A 188 2.75 -13.80 -4.14
C ASP A 188 1.58 -14.15 -3.22
N ALA A 189 0.45 -14.52 -3.83
CA ALA A 189 -0.76 -14.88 -3.11
C ALA A 189 -0.86 -16.40 -2.91
N ARG A 190 -0.97 -16.84 -1.66
CA ARG A 190 -1.09 -18.23 -1.25
C ARG A 190 -2.40 -18.44 -0.51
N PHE A 191 -3.17 -19.43 -0.93
CA PHE A 191 -4.39 -19.82 -0.25
C PHE A 191 -4.15 -21.02 0.66
N SER A 192 -4.40 -20.82 1.95
CA SER A 192 -4.55 -21.87 2.97
C SER A 192 -6.03 -22.20 3.14
N MET A 193 -6.38 -23.36 3.72
CA MET A 193 -7.80 -23.75 3.88
C MET A 193 -8.67 -22.68 4.58
N THR A 194 -8.10 -21.87 5.47
CA THR A 194 -8.86 -20.89 6.27
C THR A 194 -8.48 -19.44 5.97
N SER A 195 -7.42 -19.18 5.22
CA SER A 195 -6.88 -17.83 5.02
C SER A 195 -6.19 -17.67 3.68
N MET A 196 -6.15 -16.43 3.20
CA MET A 196 -5.35 -16.04 2.05
C MET A 196 -4.22 -15.15 2.55
N GLN A 197 -2.98 -15.57 2.29
CA GLN A 197 -1.79 -14.77 2.54
C GLN A 197 -1.36 -14.10 1.24
N ILE A 198 -1.04 -12.82 1.30
CA ILE A 198 -0.51 -12.05 0.18
C ILE A 198 0.84 -11.49 0.61
N ASP A 199 1.92 -12.02 0.03
CA ASP A 199 3.27 -11.54 0.26
C ASP A 199 3.69 -10.65 -0.91
N PRO A 200 3.74 -9.32 -0.75
CA PRO A 200 4.26 -8.43 -1.78
C PRO A 200 5.79 -8.58 -1.84
N LYS A 201 6.28 -9.37 -2.80
CA LYS A 201 7.71 -9.54 -3.04
C LYS A 201 8.23 -8.46 -3.97
N GLY A 202 9.44 -7.98 -3.72
CA GLY A 202 10.10 -7.02 -4.60
C GLY A 202 10.83 -5.94 -3.82
N SER A 203 11.10 -4.83 -4.49
CA SER A 203 11.85 -3.72 -3.92
C SER A 203 11.04 -2.44 -4.08
N LEU A 204 10.94 -1.70 -2.98
CA LEU A 204 10.38 -0.35 -2.92
C LEU A 204 11.53 0.57 -2.53
N VAL A 205 11.80 1.57 -3.36
CA VAL A 205 12.88 2.52 -3.17
C VAL A 205 12.28 3.91 -3.10
N LEU A 206 12.64 4.63 -2.03
CA LEU A 206 12.38 6.05 -1.89
C LEU A 206 13.72 6.77 -1.87
N GLU A 207 13.95 7.61 -2.87
CA GLU A 207 15.07 8.55 -2.93
C GLU A 207 14.58 9.92 -2.47
N LEU A 208 15.32 10.55 -1.56
CA LEU A 208 15.12 11.95 -1.17
C LEU A 208 16.38 12.70 -1.60
N ASN A 209 16.34 13.30 -2.79
CA ASN A 209 17.50 13.92 -3.41
C ASN A 209 17.71 15.32 -2.81
N ARG A 210 18.83 15.49 -2.13
CA ARG A 210 19.29 16.75 -1.54
C ARG A 210 20.59 17.19 -2.15
#